data_AF-A0A3M9XJ48-F1
#
_entry.id   AF-A0A3M9XJ48-F1
#
_cell.length_a   1.000
_cell.length_b   1.000
_cell.length_c   1.000
_cell.angle_alpha   90.00
_cell.angle_beta   90.00
_cell.angle_gamma   90.00
#
_symmetry.space_group_name_H-M   'P 1'
#
loop_
_entity.id
_entity.type
_entity.pdbx_description
1 polymer ?
#
loop_
_entity_poly.entity_id
_entity_poly.type
_entity_poly.pdbx_seq_one_letter_code
_entity_poly.pdbx_strand_id
1 'polypeptide(L)' 'MMPNGKVRPCVEVVEACGEWFVRVVEEDQELTRSFEIESFALAFAEGQRMRLGLADFIRL' A
#
# COMPACT_ATOMS: atom_id res chain seq x y z
N MET A 1 -7.29 28.34 -4.80
CA MET A 1 -7.05 27.12 -5.59
C MET A 1 -5.79 26.49 -5.00
N MET A 2 -5.96 25.54 -4.08
CA MET A 2 -4.79 24.87 -3.48
C MET A 2 -4.16 24.01 -4.58
N PRO A 3 -2.82 23.94 -4.71
CA PRO A 3 -2.24 23.01 -5.66
C PRO A 3 -2.69 21.62 -5.26
N ASN A 4 -3.36 20.90 -6.16
CA ASN A 4 -3.64 19.48 -5.99
C ASN A 4 -2.31 18.81 -5.66
N GLY A 5 -2.09 18.50 -4.39
CA GLY A 5 -0.95 17.73 -3.93
C GLY A 5 -1.14 16.33 -4.47
N LYS A 6 -0.70 16.11 -5.71
CA LYS A 6 -0.81 14.82 -6.38
C LYS A 6 -0.05 13.81 -5.53
N VAL A 7 -0.80 13.01 -4.77
CA VAL A 7 -0.19 12.00 -3.91
C VAL A 7 0.48 11.00 -4.83
N ARG A 8 1.77 10.75 -4.60
CA ARG A 8 2.52 9.82 -5.44
C ARG A 8 2.01 8.41 -5.17
N PRO A 9 1.82 7.57 -6.20
CA PRO A 9 1.44 6.19 -5.98
C PRO A 9 2.44 5.50 -5.06
N CYS A 10 1.94 4.83 -4.04
CA CYS A 10 2.75 4.07 -3.09
C CYS A 10 1.98 2.87 -2.55
N VAL A 11 2.74 1.86 -2.12
CA VAL A 11 2.22 0.72 -1.38
C VAL A 11 2.95 0.70 -0.05
N GLU A 12 2.20 0.64 1.04
CA GLU A 12 2.72 0.60 2.40
C GLU A 12 2.15 -0.61 3.13
N VAL A 13 2.99 -1.28 3.90
CA VAL A 13 2.62 -2.41 4.76
C VAL A 13 2.90 -2.01 6.21
N VAL A 14 1.89 -2.11 7.07
CA VAL A 14 1.96 -1.81 8.50
C VAL A 14 1.53 -3.06 9.28
N GLU A 15 2.27 -3.39 10.33
CA GLU A 15 1.78 -4.31 11.36
C GLU A 15 1.11 -3.51 12.48
N ALA A 16 -0.13 -3.85 12.83
CA ALA A 16 -0.80 -3.27 13.97
C ALA A 16 -1.67 -4.32 14.68
N CYS A 17 -1.48 -4.44 16.00
CA CYS A 17 -2.27 -5.33 16.85
C CYS A 17 -2.32 -6.81 16.40
N GLY A 18 -1.27 -7.31 15.76
CA GLY A 18 -1.19 -8.69 15.25
C GLY A 18 -1.85 -8.90 13.88
N GLU A 19 -2.33 -7.84 13.24
CA GLU A 19 -2.81 -7.84 11.87
C GLU A 19 -1.87 -7.03 10.96
N TRP A 20 -1.91 -7.35 9.67
CA TRP A 20 -1.12 -6.69 8.64
C TRP A 20 -2.02 -5.87 7.73
N PHE A 21 -1.74 -4.59 7.61
CA PHE A 21 -2.49 -3.66 6.79
C PHE A 21 -1.66 -3.24 5.59
N VAL A 22 -2.21 -3.40 4.40
CA VAL A 22 -1.61 -2.89 3.16
C VAL A 22 -2.42 -1.68 2.70
N ARG A 23 -1.78 -0.51 2.70
CA ARG A 23 -2.30 0.73 2.13
C ARG A 23 -1.77 0.89 0.71
N VAL A 24 -2.66 1.12 -0.24
CA VAL A 24 -2.34 1.37 -1.65
C VAL A 24 -2.88 2.74 -1.99
N VAL A 25 -1.99 3.65 -2.37
CA VAL A 25 -2.33 4.99 -2.80
C VAL A 25 -2.14 5.08 -4.31
N GLU A 26 -3.14 5.60 -4.98
CA GLU A 26 -3.16 5.96 -6.39
C GLU A 26 -3.54 7.44 -6.52
N GLU A 27 -3.39 8.03 -7.71
CA GLU A 27 -3.53 9.48 -7.90
C GLU A 27 -4.86 10.05 -7.38
N ASP A 28 -5.93 9.25 -7.44
CA ASP A 28 -7.29 9.64 -7.06
C ASP A 28 -7.96 8.71 -6.04
N GLN A 29 -7.29 7.64 -5.61
CA GLN A 29 -7.90 6.62 -4.74
C GLN A 29 -6.91 6.07 -3.72
N GLU A 30 -7.41 5.81 -2.52
CA GLU A 30 -6.71 5.07 -1.47
C GLU A 30 -7.50 3.80 -1.14
N LEU A 31 -6.80 2.67 -1.02
CA LEU A 31 -7.34 1.39 -0.60
C LEU A 31 -6.52 0.85 0.57
N THR A 32 -7.18 0.48 1.65
CA THR A 32 -6.56 -0.26 2.76
C THR A 32 -7.18 -1.64 2.87
N ARG A 33 -6.33 -2.66 2.99
CA ARG A 33 -6.75 -4.05 3.18
C ARG A 33 -5.99 -4.71 4.33
N SER A 34 -6.70 -5.39 5.23
CA SER A 34 -6.10 -6.13 6.33
C SER A 34 -5.93 -7.62 6.00
N PHE A 35 -4.95 -8.24 6.66
CA PHE A 35 -4.62 -9.65 6.57
C PHE A 35 -4.16 -10.16 7.93
N GLU A 36 -4.62 -11.33 8.33
CA GLU A 36 -4.14 -12.00 9.56
C GLU A 36 -2.72 -12.57 9.39
N ILE A 37 -2.35 -12.93 8.16
CA ILE A 37 -1.08 -13.61 7.85
C ILE A 37 -0.14 -12.67 7.10
N GLU A 38 1.07 -12.49 7.63
CA GLU A 38 2.11 -11.63 7.05
C GLU A 38 2.39 -11.96 5.59
N SER A 39 2.63 -13.24 5.27
CA SER A 39 3.00 -13.66 3.92
C SER A 39 1.93 -13.33 2.87
N PHE A 40 0.65 -13.28 3.27
CA PHE A 40 -0.43 -12.86 2.38
C PHE A 40 -0.46 -11.35 2.19
N ALA A 41 -0.22 -10.57 3.24
CA ALA A 41 -0.06 -9.12 3.12
C ALA A 41 1.10 -8.76 2.19
N LEU A 42 2.25 -9.41 2.36
CA LEU A 42 3.43 -9.19 1.53
C LEU A 42 3.18 -9.60 0.07
N ALA A 43 2.57 -10.75 -0.18
CA ALA A 43 2.23 -11.17 -1.55
C ALA A 43 1.23 -10.22 -2.21
N PHE A 44 0.27 -9.69 -1.45
CA PHE A 44 -0.65 -8.67 -1.96
C PHE A 44 0.07 -7.37 -2.27
N ALA A 45 0.89 -6.85 -1.36
CA ALA A 45 1.70 -5.63 -1.55
C ALA A 45 2.63 -5.75 -2.77
N GLU A 46 3.26 -6.91 -2.93
CA GLU A 46 4.11 -7.25 -4.07
C GLU A 46 3.34 -7.14 -5.40
N GLY A 47 2.14 -7.74 -5.47
CA GLY A 47 1.27 -7.63 -6.63
C GLY A 47 0.83 -6.18 -6.93
N GLN A 48 0.56 -5.39 -5.88
CA GLN A 48 0.16 -3.99 -6.04
C GLN A 48 1.31 -3.11 -6.52
N ARG A 49 2.53 -3.27 -5.98
CA ARG A 49 3.70 -2.50 -6.47
C ARG A 49 3.99 -2.81 -7.93
N MET A 50 3.87 -4.08 -8.36
CA MET A 50 4.06 -4.46 -9.75
C MET A 50 3.00 -3.84 -10.66
N ARG A 51 1.72 -3.87 -10.25
CA ARG A 51 0.61 -3.24 -10.98
C ARG A 51 0.84 -1.73 -11.15
N LEU A 52 1.36 -1.07 -10.12
CA LEU A 52 1.62 0.37 -10.10
C LEU A 52 2.97 0.76 -10.73
N GLY A 53 3.78 -0.21 -11.17
CA GLY A 53 5.11 0.05 -11.73
C GLY A 53 6.12 0.59 -10.71
N LEU A 54 5.90 0.30 -9.42
CA LEU A 54 6.77 0.72 -8.33
C LEU A 54 7.92 -0.28 -8.14
N ALA A 55 9.12 0.27 -7.92
CA ALA A 55 10.31 -0.54 -7.67
C ALA A 55 10.17 -1.39 -6.42
N ASP A 56 9.55 -0.84 -5.37
CA ASP A 56 9.38 -1.49 -4.07
C ASP A 56 8.12 -0.98 -3.36
N PHE A 57 7.72 -1.64 -2.27
CA PHE A 57 6.75 -1.14 -1.31
C PHE A 57 7.45 -0.73 0.00
N ILE A 58 6.81 0.13 0.77
CA ILE A 58 7.34 0.60 2.06
C ILE A 58 6.79 -0.32 3.15
N ARG A 59 7.64 -0.73 4.08
CA ARG A 59 7.23 -1.42 5.31
C ARG A 59 7.48 -0.49 6.50
N LEU A 60 6.44 -0.21 7.28
CA LEU A 60 6.41 0.76 8.37
C LEU A 60 6.36 0.07 9.73
#